data_AF-A0A5C8MEY9-F1
#
_entry.id   AF-A0A5C8MEY9-F1
#
_cell.length_a   1.000
_cell.length_b   1.000
_cell.length_c   1.000
_cell.angle_alpha   90.00
_cell.angle_beta   90.00
_cell.angle_gamma   90.00
#
_symmetry.space_group_name_H-M   'P 1'
#
loop_
_entity.id
_entity.type
_entity.pdbx_description
1 polymer ?
#
loop_
_entity_poly.entity_id
_entity_poly.type
_entity_poly.pdbx_seq_one_letter_code
_entity_poly.pdbx_strand_id
1 'polypeptide(L)'
;MKNQWMNLLVGSVRVKAQGKGVERLINACVRNDIAIWNVKKHGDHIATFFILLKDVRRLRVVARKSDCKLYFVGKAGFPFFLKKMLTNSGFLVGVCFFFVIVFFLSNMVWGIEIKGAKPETEYRILKELKQMGVEKGALQFLIDDPETIQKKLTDRM
;
A
#
# COMPACT_ATOMS: atom_id res chain seq x y z
N MET A 1 19.49 -18.38 4.73
CA MET A 1 19.10 -17.12 4.05
C MET A 1 18.03 -16.44 4.90
N LYS A 2 18.36 -15.36 5.62
CA LYS A 2 17.45 -14.72 6.61
C LYS A 2 16.55 -13.70 5.90
N ASN A 3 15.25 -13.97 5.91
CA ASN A 3 14.18 -13.29 5.17
C ASN A 3 14.12 -11.78 5.43
N GLN A 4 14.77 -10.99 4.57
CA GLN A 4 14.71 -9.52 4.52
C GLN A 4 13.26 -8.99 4.39
N TRP A 5 12.35 -9.80 3.83
CA TRP A 5 10.95 -9.46 3.59
C TRP A 5 10.11 -9.41 4.88
N MET A 6 10.45 -10.23 5.89
CA MET A 6 9.77 -10.17 7.20
C MET A 6 10.17 -8.92 8.00
N ASN A 7 11.34 -8.34 7.71
CA ASN A 7 11.79 -7.10 8.37
C ASN A 7 10.92 -5.90 7.99
N LEU A 8 10.35 -5.90 6.77
CA LEU A 8 9.45 -4.86 6.28
C LEU A 8 8.08 -4.92 6.96
N LEU A 9 7.51 -6.12 7.15
CA LEU A 9 6.19 -6.31 7.75
C LEU A 9 6.15 -6.05 9.26
N VAL A 10 7.18 -6.49 10.01
CA VAL A 10 7.23 -6.36 11.49
C VAL A 10 7.66 -4.95 11.93
N GLY A 11 8.33 -4.21 11.04
CA GLY A 11 8.92 -2.92 11.33
C GLY A 11 10.26 -3.01 12.07
N SER A 12 11.06 -1.95 11.95
CA SER A 12 12.38 -1.87 12.55
C SER A 12 12.54 -0.66 13.47
N VAL A 13 13.56 -0.71 14.32
CA VAL A 13 13.85 0.36 15.27
C VAL A 13 15.32 0.70 15.17
N ARG A 14 15.60 2.00 15.04
CA ARG A 14 16.95 2.54 15.09
C ARG A 14 17.34 2.73 16.56
N VAL A 15 18.37 2.01 16.96
CA VAL A 15 18.91 2.04 18.32
C VAL A 15 20.31 2.64 18.28
N LYS A 16 20.57 3.56 19.20
CA LYS A 16 21.89 4.10 19.50
C LYS A 16 22.36 3.47 20.80
N ALA A 17 23.46 2.74 20.75
CA ALA A 17 24.15 2.22 21.92
C ALA A 17 25.31 3.16 22.27
N GLN A 18 25.42 3.50 23.56
CA GLN A 18 26.51 4.31 24.12
C GLN A 18 27.09 3.61 25.36
N GLY A 19 28.39 3.32 25.35
CA GLY A 19 29.07 2.71 26.50
C GLY A 19 30.43 2.11 26.13
N LYS A 20 31.09 1.53 27.14
CA LYS A 20 32.35 0.81 26.93
C LYS A 20 32.04 -0.57 26.33
N GLY A 21 32.62 -0.87 25.16
CA GLY A 21 32.48 -2.17 24.52
C GLY A 21 31.20 -2.37 23.70
N VAL A 22 30.81 -1.39 22.88
CA VAL A 22 29.65 -1.50 21.97
C VAL A 22 29.76 -2.69 21.01
N GLU A 23 30.97 -3.06 20.61
CA GLU A 23 31.23 -4.25 19.78
C GLU A 23 30.83 -5.55 20.48
N ARG A 24 31.06 -5.65 21.80
CA ARG A 24 30.66 -6.82 22.59
C ARG A 24 29.14 -6.93 22.64
N LEU A 25 28.43 -5.81 22.73
CA LEU A 25 26.98 -5.77 22.68
C LEU A 25 26.46 -6.23 21.31
N ILE A 26 27.05 -5.74 20.21
CA ILE A 26 26.68 -6.16 18.86
C ILE A 26 26.93 -7.67 18.68
N ASN A 27 28.09 -8.17 19.11
CA ASN A 27 28.42 -9.59 19.06
C ASN A 27 27.47 -10.44 19.92
N ALA A 28 27.09 -9.95 21.10
CA ALA A 28 26.11 -10.62 21.95
C ALA A 28 24.73 -10.67 21.29
N CYS A 29 24.33 -9.64 20.57
CA CYS A 29 23.09 -9.64 19.81
C CYS A 29 23.09 -10.67 18.69
N VAL A 30 24.18 -10.77 17.92
CA VAL A 30 24.33 -11.80 16.87
C VAL A 30 24.27 -13.21 17.48
N ARG A 31 24.93 -13.44 18.63
CA ARG A 31 24.86 -14.72 19.36
C ARG A 31 23.48 -15.07 19.90
N ASN A 32 22.62 -14.08 20.17
CA ASN A 32 21.24 -14.27 20.63
C ASN A 32 20.23 -14.26 19.46
N ASP A 33 20.69 -14.51 18.23
CA ASP A 33 19.90 -14.53 17.00
C ASP A 33 19.16 -13.21 16.69
N ILE A 34 19.62 -12.10 17.26
CA ILE A 34 19.08 -10.77 16.97
C ILE A 34 19.68 -10.28 15.66
N ALA A 35 18.84 -10.12 14.64
CA ALA A 35 19.27 -9.56 13.37
C ALA A 35 19.56 -8.07 13.53
N ILE A 36 20.80 -7.68 13.23
CA ILE A 36 21.27 -6.30 13.20
C ILE A 36 21.67 -5.95 11.78
N TRP A 37 21.33 -4.75 11.33
CA TRP A 37 21.79 -4.22 10.04
C TRP A 37 22.09 -2.72 10.10
N ASN A 38 22.83 -2.25 9.09
CA ASN A 38 23.20 -0.85 8.89
C ASN A 38 23.83 -0.23 10.16
N VAL A 39 24.90 -0.88 10.63
CA VAL A 39 25.68 -0.47 11.79
C VAL A 39 26.56 0.72 11.40
N LYS A 40 26.40 1.85 12.09
CA LYS A 40 27.21 3.05 11.96
C LYS A 40 27.87 3.37 13.29
N LYS A 41 29.20 3.38 13.31
CA LYS A 41 29.97 3.83 14.49
C LYS A 41 30.10 5.35 14.43
N HIS A 42 29.86 6.01 15.55
CA HIS A 42 29.98 7.47 15.71
C HIS A 42 31.10 7.84 16.71
N GLY A 43 32.06 6.94 16.90
CA GLY A 43 33.18 7.07 17.84
C GLY A 43 33.46 5.75 18.56
N ASP A 44 34.37 5.79 19.52
CA ASP A 44 34.88 4.59 20.22
C ASP A 44 33.88 3.99 21.22
N HIS A 45 32.88 4.78 21.62
CA HIS A 45 31.88 4.40 22.62
C HIS A 45 30.45 4.54 22.12
N ILE A 46 30.23 4.85 20.84
CA ILE A 46 28.89 5.12 20.28
C ILE A 46 28.71 4.38 18.96
N ALA A 47 27.66 3.56 18.85
CA ALA A 47 27.20 3.03 17.58
C ALA A 47 25.69 3.10 17.43
N THR A 48 25.24 3.26 16.20
CA THR A 48 23.84 3.26 15.80
C THR A 48 23.60 2.06 14.90
N PHE A 49 22.51 1.34 15.10
CA PHE A 49 22.16 0.19 14.28
C PHE A 49 20.64 -0.02 14.25
N PHE A 50 20.18 -0.89 13.36
CA PHE A 50 18.77 -1.24 13.24
C PHE A 50 18.53 -2.67 13.71
N ILE A 51 17.40 -2.87 14.37
CA ILE A 51 16.88 -4.18 14.78
C ILE A 51 15.39 -4.30 14.44
N LEU A 52 14.86 -5.52 14.40
CA LEU A 52 13.42 -5.73 14.29
C LEU A 52 12.69 -5.31 15.56
N LEU A 53 11.44 -4.83 15.42
CA LEU A 53 10.58 -4.46 16.54
C LEU A 53 10.34 -5.63 17.53
N LYS A 54 10.18 -6.85 17.01
CA LYS A 54 9.98 -8.06 17.83
C LYS A 54 11.16 -8.37 18.76
N ASP A 55 12.37 -8.01 18.32
CA ASP A 55 13.62 -8.34 19.03
C ASP A 55 14.02 -7.23 20.04
N VAL A 56 13.27 -6.14 20.13
CA VAL A 56 13.51 -5.05 21.10
C VAL A 56 13.51 -5.56 22.54
N ARG A 57 12.62 -6.51 22.87
CA ARG A 57 12.57 -7.12 24.21
C ARG A 57 13.84 -7.92 24.51
N ARG A 58 14.33 -8.69 23.54
CA ARG A 58 15.56 -9.49 23.65
C ARG A 58 16.79 -8.59 23.74
N LEU A 59 16.85 -7.55 22.91
CA LEU A 59 17.92 -6.54 22.96
C LEU A 59 18.03 -5.90 24.34
N ARG A 60 16.91 -5.58 25.00
CA ARG A 60 16.92 -5.01 26.35
C ARG A 60 17.54 -5.97 27.38
N VAL A 61 17.29 -7.27 27.26
CA VAL A 61 17.90 -8.29 28.14
C VAL A 61 19.41 -8.37 27.90
N VAL A 62 19.85 -8.40 26.64
CA VAL A 62 21.28 -8.44 26.29
C VAL A 62 22.00 -7.17 26.75
N ALA A 63 21.37 -6.01 26.58
CA ALA A 63 21.94 -4.74 26.99
C ALA A 63 22.01 -4.57 28.51
N ARG A 64 21.09 -5.16 29.29
CA ARG A 64 21.20 -5.19 30.75
C ARG A 64 22.41 -5.98 31.26
N LYS A 65 22.87 -6.96 30.49
CA LYS A 65 24.11 -7.72 30.79
C LYS A 65 25.37 -7.02 30.29
N SER A 66 25.23 -5.86 29.66
CA SER A 66 26.33 -5.09 29.07
C SER A 66 26.42 -3.73 29.77
N ASP A 67 27.62 -3.15 29.89
CA ASP A 67 27.80 -1.80 30.43
C ASP A 67 27.44 -0.68 29.41
N CYS A 68 26.42 -0.92 28.59
CA CYS A 68 26.02 -0.06 27.49
C CYS A 68 24.61 0.50 27.72
N LYS A 69 24.47 1.82 27.62
CA LYS A 69 23.18 2.52 27.61
C LYS A 69 22.59 2.47 26.21
N LEU A 70 21.31 2.12 26.11
CA LEU A 70 20.56 2.12 24.85
C LEU A 70 19.63 3.32 24.78
N TYR A 71 19.68 4.02 23.65
CA TYR A 71 18.80 5.11 23.30
C TYR A 71 18.03 4.75 22.02
N PHE A 72 16.71 4.86 22.05
CA PHE A 72 15.88 4.63 20.87
C PHE A 72 15.75 5.95 20.10
N VAL A 73 16.58 6.14 19.07
CA VAL A 73 16.70 7.41 18.33
C VAL A 73 15.62 7.58 17.26
N GLY A 74 15.03 6.47 16.79
CA GLY A 74 13.94 6.55 15.84
C GLY A 74 13.27 5.21 15.64
N LYS A 75 11.95 5.24 15.44
CA LYS A 75 11.17 4.06 15.02
C LYS A 75 11.08 4.13 13.50
N ALA A 76 11.56 3.11 12.79
CA ALA A 76 11.61 3.10 11.34
C ALA A 76 11.00 1.81 10.81
N GLY A 77 9.76 1.84 10.35
CA GLY A 77 9.11 0.64 9.82
C GLY A 77 7.71 0.91 9.29
N PHE A 78 7.17 -0.08 8.58
CA PHE A 78 5.80 -0.09 8.06
C PHE A 78 4.74 0.36 9.08
N PRO A 79 4.74 -0.06 10.37
CA PRO A 79 3.74 0.42 11.32
C PRO A 79 3.85 1.91 11.69
N PHE A 80 5.04 2.52 11.58
CA PHE A 80 5.23 3.94 11.85
C PHE A 80 4.90 4.80 10.62
N PHE A 81 5.18 4.29 9.41
CA PHE A 81 4.69 4.86 8.16
C PHE A 81 3.17 4.78 8.06
N LEU A 82 2.54 3.63 8.34
CA LEU A 82 1.08 3.50 8.41
C LEU A 82 0.49 4.45 9.44
N LYS A 83 1.07 4.56 10.63
CA LYS A 83 0.56 5.49 11.64
C LYS A 83 0.63 6.94 11.15
N LYS A 84 1.75 7.36 10.56
CA LYS A 84 1.90 8.70 9.98
C LYS A 84 0.96 8.93 8.78
N MET A 85 0.70 7.90 7.99
CA MET A 85 -0.21 7.91 6.85
C MET A 85 -1.69 7.96 7.28
N LEU A 86 -2.05 7.27 8.38
CA LEU A 86 -3.37 7.31 9.01
C LEU A 86 -3.62 8.61 9.79
N THR A 87 -2.57 9.24 10.32
CA THR A 87 -2.69 10.51 11.07
C THR A 87 -2.89 11.69 10.11
N ASN A 88 -2.49 11.55 8.85
CA ASN A 88 -2.78 12.52 7.82
C ASN A 88 -4.08 12.13 7.10
N SER A 89 -5.21 12.67 7.56
CA SER A 89 -6.54 12.42 6.98
C SER A 89 -6.57 12.61 5.46
N GLY A 90 -5.72 13.48 4.91
CA GLY A 90 -5.62 13.72 3.47
C GLY A 90 -5.20 12.48 2.66
N PHE A 91 -4.37 11.59 3.21
CA PHE A 91 -3.97 10.37 2.49
C PHE A 91 -5.10 9.33 2.47
N LEU A 92 -5.80 9.15 3.60
CA LEU A 92 -6.98 8.28 3.67
C LEU A 92 -8.07 8.76 2.70
N VAL A 93 -8.34 10.07 2.69
CA VAL A 93 -9.27 10.68 1.73
C VAL A 93 -8.80 10.43 0.29
N GLY A 94 -7.50 10.61 0.00
CA GLY A 94 -6.95 10.37 -1.33
C GLY A 94 -7.10 8.91 -1.79
N VAL A 95 -6.84 7.94 -0.92
CA VAL A 95 -7.03 6.50 -1.24
C VAL A 95 -8.51 6.18 -1.46
N CYS A 96 -9.39 6.66 -0.58
CA CYS A 96 -10.82 6.45 -0.73
C CYS A 96 -11.33 7.07 -2.05
N PHE A 97 -10.92 8.31 -2.32
CA PHE A 97 -11.26 9.04 -3.54
C PHE A 97 -10.73 8.36 -4.80
N PHE A 98 -9.52 7.80 -4.75
CA PHE A 98 -8.96 7.00 -5.83
C PHE A 98 -9.84 5.80 -6.16
N PHE A 99 -10.27 5.04 -5.14
CA PHE A 99 -11.18 3.91 -5.36
C PHE A 99 -12.54 4.36 -5.89
N VAL A 100 -13.10 5.46 -5.41
CA VAL A 100 -14.35 6.02 -5.92
C VAL A 100 -14.23 6.41 -7.39
N ILE A 101 -13.15 7.09 -7.77
CA ILE A 101 -12.87 7.47 -9.17
C ILE A 101 -12.73 6.23 -10.05
N VAL A 102 -11.91 5.26 -9.63
CA VAL A 102 -11.70 4.02 -10.40
C VAL A 102 -13.01 3.26 -10.55
N PHE A 103 -13.80 3.17 -9.48
CA PHE A 103 -15.12 2.54 -9.53
C PHE A 103 -16.05 3.26 -10.51
N PHE A 104 -16.09 4.60 -10.48
CA PHE A 104 -16.92 5.39 -11.38
C PHE A 104 -16.49 5.24 -12.85
N LEU A 105 -15.20 5.38 -13.13
CA LEU A 105 -14.63 5.23 -14.48
C LEU A 105 -14.78 3.80 -15.02
N SER A 106 -14.67 2.78 -14.15
CA SER A 106 -14.82 1.38 -14.53
C SER A 106 -16.25 1.01 -14.89
N ASN A 107 -17.24 1.75 -14.39
CA ASN A 107 -18.66 1.54 -14.68
C ASN A 107 -19.20 2.55 -15.70
N MET A 108 -18.36 3.35 -16.35
CA MET A 108 -18.78 4.33 -17.35
C MET A 108 -18.70 3.75 -18.77
N VAL A 109 -19.72 4.01 -19.58
CA VAL A 109 -19.75 3.63 -21.00
C VAL A 109 -18.87 4.59 -21.79
N TRP A 110 -17.69 4.13 -22.20
CA TRP A 110 -16.73 4.94 -22.96
C TRP A 110 -17.03 5.01 -24.46
N GLY A 111 -17.59 3.94 -25.02
CA GLY A 111 -17.85 3.82 -26.44
C GLY A 111 -18.95 2.82 -26.73
N ILE A 112 -19.70 3.10 -27.79
CA ILE A 112 -20.71 2.22 -28.35
C ILE A 112 -20.24 1.92 -29.76
N GLU A 113 -19.99 0.65 -30.07
CA GLU A 113 -19.56 0.18 -31.38
C GLU A 113 -20.67 -0.73 -31.94
N ILE A 114 -21.21 -0.37 -33.10
CA ILE A 114 -22.26 -1.13 -33.78
C ILE A 114 -21.62 -1.86 -34.96
N LYS A 115 -21.59 -3.19 -34.91
CA LYS A 115 -20.97 -4.02 -35.96
C LYS A 115 -22.03 -4.53 -36.93
N GLY A 116 -21.76 -4.40 -38.23
CA GLY A 116 -22.56 -5.03 -39.29
C GLY A 116 -23.80 -4.27 -39.77
N ALA A 117 -24.04 -3.04 -39.29
CA ALA A 117 -25.12 -2.19 -39.77
C ALA A 117 -24.67 -1.30 -40.95
N LYS A 118 -25.59 -0.99 -41.88
CA LYS A 118 -25.37 0.07 -42.87
C LYS A 118 -25.32 1.43 -42.14
N PRO A 119 -24.60 2.45 -42.65
CA PRO A 119 -24.44 3.74 -41.97
C PRO A 119 -25.77 4.42 -41.58
N GLU A 120 -26.79 4.28 -42.42
CA GLU A 120 -28.13 4.82 -42.15
C GLU A 120 -28.85 4.08 -41.00
N THR A 121 -28.66 2.76 -40.91
CA THR A 121 -29.23 1.93 -39.85
C THR A 121 -28.50 2.15 -38.53
N GLU A 122 -27.18 2.30 -38.57
CA GLU A 122 -26.36 2.63 -37.41
C GLU A 122 -26.81 3.94 -36.75
N TYR A 123 -27.07 4.97 -37.57
CA TYR A 123 -27.58 6.25 -37.06
C TYR A 123 -28.95 6.10 -36.39
N ARG A 124 -29.84 5.26 -36.93
CA ARG A 124 -31.14 4.97 -36.31
C ARG A 124 -30.99 4.22 -34.98
N ILE A 125 -30.11 3.22 -34.92
CA ILE A 125 -29.82 2.46 -33.69
C ILE A 125 -29.24 3.40 -32.62
N LEU A 126 -28.29 4.26 -32.97
CA LEU A 126 -27.73 5.25 -32.04
C LEU A 126 -28.81 6.20 -31.49
N LYS A 127 -29.76 6.61 -32.33
CA LYS A 127 -30.86 7.48 -31.90
C LYS A 127 -31.81 6.77 -30.93
N GLU A 128 -32.11 5.50 -31.15
CA GLU A 128 -32.90 4.68 -30.23
C GLU A 128 -32.16 4.40 -28.91
N LEU A 129 -30.88 4.03 -28.99
CA LEU A 129 -30.01 3.85 -27.81
C LEU A 129 -29.97 5.13 -26.95
N LYS A 130 -29.89 6.30 -27.61
CA LYS A 130 -29.96 7.61 -26.95
C LYS A 130 -31.27 7.81 -26.20
N GLN A 131 -32.41 7.44 -26.82
CA GLN A 131 -33.72 7.50 -26.16
C GLN A 131 -33.83 6.53 -24.98
N MET A 132 -33.10 5.41 -25.00
CA MET A 132 -33.01 4.46 -23.89
C MET A 132 -32.02 4.88 -22.79
N GLY A 133 -31.37 6.05 -22.90
CA GLY A 133 -30.37 6.53 -21.95
C GLY A 133 -29.00 5.87 -22.10
N VAL A 134 -28.80 5.09 -23.17
CA VAL A 134 -27.54 4.42 -23.51
C VAL A 134 -26.69 5.40 -24.32
N GLU A 135 -25.93 6.24 -23.61
CA GLU A 135 -25.05 7.25 -24.22
C GLU A 135 -23.60 7.08 -23.77
N LYS A 136 -22.66 7.67 -24.53
CA LYS A 136 -21.27 7.78 -24.08
C LYS A 136 -21.22 8.65 -22.82
N GLY A 137 -20.59 8.15 -21.77
CA GLY A 137 -20.54 8.77 -20.45
C GLY A 137 -21.67 8.34 -19.51
N ALA A 138 -22.60 7.50 -19.97
CA ALA A 138 -23.63 6.95 -19.09
C ALA A 138 -23.04 5.90 -18.15
N LEU A 139 -23.62 5.80 -16.95
CA LEU A 139 -23.24 4.78 -15.98
C LEU A 139 -23.92 3.47 -16.33
N GLN A 140 -23.14 2.40 -16.47
CA GLN A 140 -23.63 1.05 -16.74
C GLN A 140 -24.63 0.56 -15.69
N PHE A 141 -24.60 1.11 -14.46
CA PHE A 141 -25.57 0.78 -13.41
C PHE A 141 -27.00 1.29 -13.68
N LEU A 142 -27.15 2.38 -14.46
CA LEU A 142 -28.45 2.97 -14.80
C LEU A 142 -29.03 2.39 -16.09
N ILE A 143 -28.27 1.55 -16.78
CA ILE A 143 -28.62 1.01 -18.08
C ILE A 143 -28.82 -0.50 -17.92
N ASP A 144 -29.78 -1.05 -18.67
CA ASP A 144 -29.98 -2.49 -18.73
C ASP A 144 -28.77 -3.22 -19.32
N ASP A 145 -28.68 -4.52 -19.08
CA ASP A 145 -27.65 -5.35 -19.67
C ASP A 145 -27.73 -5.34 -21.23
N PRO A 146 -26.61 -5.61 -21.93
CA PRO A 146 -26.59 -5.58 -23.39
C PRO A 146 -27.62 -6.50 -24.06
N GLU A 147 -27.97 -7.63 -23.45
CA GLU A 147 -28.93 -8.59 -24.00
C GLU A 147 -30.35 -8.03 -23.93
N THR A 148 -30.71 -7.41 -22.80
CA THR A 148 -31.98 -6.70 -22.61
C THR A 148 -32.10 -5.50 -23.55
N ILE A 149 -31.02 -4.73 -23.75
CA ILE A 149 -30.99 -3.62 -24.72
C ILE A 149 -31.22 -4.15 -26.13
N GLN A 150 -30.53 -5.22 -26.53
CA GLN A 150 -30.68 -5.82 -27.85
C GLN A 150 -32.11 -6.34 -28.07
N LYS A 151 -32.71 -6.96 -27.05
CA LYS A 151 -34.10 -7.42 -27.10
C LYS A 151 -35.07 -6.25 -27.27
N LYS A 152 -34.91 -5.18 -26.48
CA LYS A 152 -35.73 -3.95 -26.59
C LYS A 152 -35.59 -3.25 -27.94
N LEU A 153 -34.40 -3.25 -28.53
CA LEU A 153 -34.16 -2.74 -29.88
C LEU A 153 -34.86 -3.59 -30.94
N THR A 154 -34.78 -4.91 -30.82
CA THR A 154 -35.43 -5.84 -31.78
C THR A 154 -36.96 -5.72 -31.72
N ASP A 155 -37.55 -5.54 -30.53
CA ASP A 155 -39.01 -5.40 -30.37
C ASP A 155 -39.53 -4.04 -30.88
N ARG A 156 -38.68 -3.02 -31.02
CA ARG A 156 -39.06 -1.65 -31.44
C ARG A 156 -38.79 -1.33 -32.91
N MET A 157 -37.97 -2.14 -33.60
CA MET A 157 -37.64 -1.99 -35.02
C MET A 157 -38.45 -2.94 -35.88
#